data_AF-A0A2P8DG11-F1
#
_entry.id   AF-A0A2P8DG11-F1
#
_cell.length_a   1.000
_cell.length_b   1.000
_cell.length_c   1.000
_cell.angle_alpha   90.00
_cell.angle_beta   90.00
_cell.angle_gamma   90.00
#
_symmetry.space_group_name_H-M   'P 1'
#
loop_
_entity.id
_entity.type
_entity.pdbx_description
1 polymer ?
#
loop_
_entity_poly.entity_id
_entity_poly.type
_entity_poly.pdbx_seq_one_letter_code
_entity_poly.pdbx_strand_id
1 'polypeptide(L)'
;MNPMPHIIVTAGHVGRLREQGPGGLLVWVEPHDEVVVLDRSGQPTVEGGYTLKVRTALSAKAGHIDEDLMVVAGFPGNTDGFADDAVLADHLTEQAEELYAQWPETRAMTPMVIRLRAALAEHGIHLTGPPRHLGRPETPGLIEKYRRLDDSDYEIEVATTFGHRDPVSVAAHSVFTGRQYTRFAIDVASMAPVAAAEVTAAVIERAVRPGR
;
A
#
# COMPACT_ATOMS: atom_id res chain seq x y z
N MET A 1 29.63 5.47 -5.22
CA MET A 1 28.22 5.83 -4.96
C MET A 1 27.49 5.71 -6.27
N ASN A 2 26.47 4.86 -6.35
CA ASN A 2 25.54 4.96 -7.48
C ASN A 2 24.83 6.32 -7.38
N PRO A 3 24.58 7.01 -8.51
CA PRO A 3 23.74 8.20 -8.49
C PRO A 3 22.38 7.84 -7.88
N MET A 4 21.78 8.76 -7.11
CA MET A 4 20.41 8.54 -6.65
C MET A 4 19.50 8.47 -7.88
N PRO A 5 18.63 7.44 -7.99
CA PRO A 5 17.62 7.40 -9.03
C PRO A 5 16.71 8.62 -8.91
N HIS A 6 16.32 9.16 -10.05
CA HIS A 6 15.46 10.33 -10.13
C HIS A 6 14.05 9.84 -10.46
N ILE A 7 13.22 9.65 -9.44
CA ILE A 7 11.90 9.04 -9.58
C ILE A 7 10.93 10.09 -10.11
N ILE A 8 10.62 10.04 -11.42
CA ILE A 8 9.77 11.05 -12.08
C ILE A 8 8.32 10.55 -12.18
N VAL A 9 7.40 11.29 -11.57
CA VAL A 9 5.96 11.14 -11.80
C VAL A 9 5.54 12.11 -12.89
N THR A 10 4.79 11.63 -13.89
CA THR A 10 4.31 12.46 -15.00
C THR A 10 2.80 12.70 -14.89
N ALA A 11 2.30 13.75 -15.55
CA ALA A 11 0.86 13.99 -15.66
C ALA A 11 0.12 12.77 -16.27
N GLY A 12 0.77 12.03 -17.19
CA GLY A 12 0.22 10.79 -17.74
C GLY A 12 0.05 9.68 -16.69
N HIS A 13 0.96 9.59 -15.71
CA HIS A 13 0.80 8.67 -14.58
C HIS A 13 -0.38 9.07 -13.70
N VAL A 14 -0.54 10.38 -13.43
CA VAL A 14 -1.67 10.91 -12.66
C VAL A 14 -3.00 10.64 -13.37
N GLY A 15 -3.08 10.91 -14.67
CA GLY A 15 -4.26 10.62 -15.49
C GLY A 15 -4.64 9.14 -15.43
N ARG A 16 -3.66 8.23 -15.60
CA ARG A 16 -3.89 6.78 -15.47
C ARG A 16 -4.33 6.36 -14.07
N LEU A 17 -3.73 6.94 -13.03
CA LEU A 17 -4.13 6.66 -11.64
C LEU A 17 -5.59 7.07 -11.41
N ARG A 18 -6.03 8.21 -12.00
CA ARG A 18 -7.43 8.65 -11.97
C ARG A 18 -8.35 7.71 -12.74
N GLU A 19 -7.93 7.24 -13.92
CA GLU A 19 -8.68 6.26 -14.72
C GLU A 19 -8.88 4.92 -13.98
N GLN A 20 -7.88 4.48 -13.19
CA GLN A 20 -8.04 3.28 -12.35
C GLN A 20 -9.05 3.49 -11.23
N GLY A 21 -9.22 4.74 -10.77
CA GLY A 21 -10.09 5.07 -9.66
C GLY A 21 -9.64 4.44 -8.33
N PRO A 22 -10.58 4.25 -7.38
CA PRO A 22 -10.27 3.68 -6.08
C PRO A 22 -9.55 2.32 -6.17
N GLY A 23 -8.47 2.17 -5.39
CA GLY A 23 -7.63 0.97 -5.35
C GLY A 23 -6.47 0.98 -6.35
N GLY A 24 -6.43 1.95 -7.27
CA GLY A 24 -5.25 2.19 -8.10
C GLY A 24 -4.07 2.69 -7.27
N LEU A 25 -2.86 2.23 -7.63
CA LEU A 25 -1.61 2.60 -6.98
C LEU A 25 -0.60 3.11 -8.00
N LEU A 26 0.12 4.16 -7.62
CA LEU A 26 1.31 4.63 -8.31
C LEU A 26 2.53 4.06 -7.59
N VAL A 27 3.33 3.26 -8.29
CA VAL A 27 4.48 2.57 -7.70
C VAL A 27 5.74 2.80 -8.53
N TRP A 28 6.88 2.96 -7.86
CA TRP A 28 8.21 2.93 -8.50
C TRP A 28 8.78 1.51 -8.42
N VAL A 29 9.32 1.06 -9.56
CA VAL A 29 9.88 -0.28 -9.76
C VAL A 29 11.40 -0.16 -9.83
N GLU A 30 12.08 -0.45 -8.72
CA GLU A 30 13.53 -0.25 -8.58
C GLU A 30 14.36 -0.96 -9.69
N PRO A 31 14.09 -2.22 -10.08
CA PRO A 31 14.87 -2.90 -11.11
C PRO A 31 14.80 -2.28 -12.51
N HIS A 32 13.76 -1.48 -12.78
CA HIS A 32 13.52 -0.84 -14.06
C HIS A 32 13.69 0.67 -14.01
N ASP A 33 13.82 1.24 -12.80
CA ASP A 33 13.83 2.67 -12.53
C ASP A 33 12.64 3.40 -13.19
N GLU A 34 11.46 2.79 -13.09
CA GLU A 34 10.25 3.25 -13.77
C GLU A 34 9.09 3.41 -12.78
N VAL A 35 8.25 4.42 -13.02
CA VAL A 35 6.99 4.60 -12.30
C VAL A 35 5.86 3.97 -13.11
N VAL A 36 5.10 3.08 -12.49
CA VAL A 36 3.96 2.38 -13.11
C VAL A 36 2.69 2.58 -12.29
N VAL A 37 1.55 2.55 -12.98
CA VAL A 37 0.23 2.54 -12.34
C VAL A 37 -0.28 1.12 -12.30
N LEU A 38 -0.51 0.62 -11.10
CA LEU A 38 -1.17 -0.64 -10.85
C LEU A 38 -2.67 -0.41 -10.68
N ASP A 39 -3.48 -1.26 -11.31
CA ASP A 39 -4.90 -1.32 -11.04
C ASP A 39 -5.18 -1.93 -9.66
N ARG A 40 -6.46 -1.96 -9.26
CA ARG A 40 -6.90 -2.56 -7.99
C ARG A 40 -6.56 -4.05 -7.84
N SER A 41 -6.34 -4.75 -8.95
CA SER A 41 -5.92 -6.15 -8.96
C SER A 41 -4.41 -6.29 -8.82
N GLY A 42 -3.66 -5.19 -8.72
CA GLY A 42 -2.20 -5.18 -8.65
C GLY A 42 -1.55 -5.44 -10.00
N GLN A 43 -2.28 -5.32 -11.12
CA GLN A 43 -1.74 -5.50 -12.45
C GLN A 43 -1.31 -4.16 -13.06
N PRO A 44 -0.17 -4.10 -13.75
CA PRO A 44 0.29 -2.87 -14.39
C PRO A 44 -0.60 -2.49 -15.57
N THR A 45 -0.90 -1.21 -15.68
CA THR A 45 -1.69 -0.64 -16.79
C THR A 45 -0.76 -0.02 -17.82
N VAL A 46 -0.33 -0.81 -18.81
CA VAL A 46 0.59 -0.35 -19.87
C VAL A 46 -0.03 -0.60 -21.24
N GLU A 47 -0.24 0.47 -22.03
CA GLU A 47 -0.34 0.36 -23.49
C GLU A 47 1.09 0.34 -24.07
N GLY A 48 1.47 -0.79 -24.67
CA GLY A 48 2.78 -0.93 -25.30
C GLY A 48 3.80 -1.70 -24.46
N GLY A 49 3.68 -3.03 -24.47
CA GLY A 49 4.85 -3.86 -24.74
C GLY A 49 5.81 -4.22 -23.60
N TYR A 50 5.46 -4.09 -22.31
CA TYR A 50 6.16 -4.83 -21.26
C TYR A 50 5.17 -5.43 -20.28
N THR A 51 4.98 -6.75 -20.37
CA THR A 51 4.39 -7.51 -19.27
C THR A 51 5.42 -7.46 -18.15
N LEU A 52 5.18 -6.63 -17.11
CA LEU A 52 5.92 -6.73 -15.87
C LEU A 52 5.67 -8.15 -15.36
N LYS A 53 6.59 -9.07 -15.63
CA LYS A 53 6.56 -10.40 -15.03
C LYS A 53 6.97 -10.21 -13.59
N VAL A 54 6.01 -9.76 -12.77
CA VAL A 54 6.02 -9.98 -11.33
C VAL A 54 6.40 -11.44 -11.17
N ARG A 55 7.60 -11.71 -10.65
CA ARG A 55 8.04 -13.10 -10.48
C ARG A 55 7.18 -13.68 -9.37
N THR A 56 6.07 -14.28 -9.76
CA THR A 56 5.20 -15.07 -8.90
C THR A 56 6.00 -16.25 -8.37
N ALA A 57 6.61 -16.05 -7.22
CA ALA A 57 7.13 -17.12 -6.39
C ALA A 57 6.41 -17.07 -5.05
N LEU A 58 5.06 -17.15 -5.06
CA LEU A 58 4.23 -17.82 -4.05
C LEU A 58 2.73 -17.57 -4.34
N SER A 59 2.12 -18.52 -5.05
CA SER A 59 0.67 -18.70 -5.27
C SER A 59 -0.03 -17.67 -6.18
N ALA A 60 -0.40 -18.14 -7.37
CA ALA A 60 -1.04 -17.39 -8.45
C ALA A 60 -2.54 -17.09 -8.24
N LYS A 61 -2.94 -16.48 -7.11
CA LYS A 61 -4.37 -16.20 -6.84
C LYS A 61 -4.76 -14.75 -6.54
N ALA A 62 -3.83 -13.85 -6.28
CA ALA A 62 -4.10 -12.43 -6.29
C ALA A 62 -2.97 -11.71 -7.04
N GLY A 63 -3.28 -10.68 -7.80
CA GLY A 63 -2.23 -9.89 -8.44
C GLY A 63 -1.45 -9.17 -7.34
N HIS A 64 -0.15 -9.39 -7.34
CA HIS A 64 0.72 -9.03 -6.23
C HIS A 64 1.74 -8.00 -6.67
N ILE A 65 1.98 -7.06 -5.76
CA ILE A 65 3.03 -6.05 -5.81
C ILE A 65 4.34 -6.76 -5.44
N ASP A 66 5.35 -6.70 -6.32
CA ASP A 66 6.67 -7.29 -6.16
C ASP A 66 7.43 -6.74 -4.92
N GLU A 67 8.44 -7.47 -4.46
CA GLU A 67 9.24 -7.16 -3.25
C GLU A 67 10.08 -5.86 -3.41
N ASP A 68 10.28 -5.41 -4.65
CA ASP A 68 11.07 -4.21 -5.00
C ASP A 68 10.21 -3.02 -5.48
N LEU A 69 8.95 -2.93 -5.00
CA LEU A 69 8.03 -1.86 -5.37
C LEU A 69 7.84 -0.84 -4.23
N MET A 70 8.18 0.41 -4.50
CA MET A 70 7.88 1.53 -3.61
C MET A 70 6.54 2.16 -4.00
N VAL A 71 5.56 2.14 -3.09
CA VAL A 71 4.29 2.83 -3.31
C VAL A 71 4.54 4.33 -3.15
N VAL A 72 4.39 5.09 -4.24
CA VAL A 72 4.51 6.55 -4.23
C VAL A 72 3.20 7.17 -3.77
N ALA A 73 2.07 6.71 -4.32
CA ALA A 73 0.74 7.17 -3.96
C ALA A 73 -0.33 6.11 -4.23
N GLY A 74 -1.47 6.22 -3.54
CA GLY A 74 -2.72 5.56 -3.95
C GLY A 74 -3.71 6.60 -4.43
N PHE A 75 -4.75 6.19 -5.17
CA PHE A 75 -5.84 7.10 -5.54
C PHE A 75 -6.49 7.64 -4.26
N PRO A 76 -6.37 8.94 -3.95
CA PRO A 76 -7.11 9.51 -2.84
C PRO A 76 -8.55 9.59 -3.31
N GLY A 77 -9.48 8.94 -2.59
CA GLY A 77 -10.92 9.04 -2.87
C GLY A 77 -11.49 10.47 -2.90
N ASN A 78 -10.67 11.49 -2.65
CA ASN A 78 -10.94 12.90 -2.81
C ASN A 78 -9.74 13.55 -3.55
N THR A 79 -9.79 13.60 -4.89
CA THR A 79 -8.79 14.27 -5.75
C THR A 79 -9.17 15.72 -6.09
N ASP A 80 -10.28 16.22 -5.54
CA ASP A 80 -10.89 17.51 -5.92
C ASP A 80 -10.02 18.74 -5.56
N GLY A 81 -8.95 18.56 -4.78
CA GLY A 81 -8.02 19.62 -4.39
C GLY A 81 -6.98 20.00 -5.46
N PHE A 82 -6.71 19.13 -6.44
CA PHE A 82 -5.73 19.39 -7.50
C PHE A 82 -6.42 19.33 -8.87
N ALA A 83 -6.78 20.49 -9.40
CA ALA A 83 -7.42 20.59 -10.71
C ALA A 83 -6.47 20.26 -11.88
N ASP A 84 -5.16 20.32 -11.66
CA ASP A 84 -4.13 20.12 -12.69
C ASP A 84 -3.24 18.89 -12.39
N ASP A 85 -3.20 17.96 -13.35
CA ASP A 85 -2.40 16.73 -13.29
C ASP A 85 -0.89 17.00 -13.28
N ALA A 86 -0.43 18.08 -13.92
CA ALA A 86 0.99 18.44 -13.94
C ALA A 86 1.47 18.89 -12.55
N VAL A 87 0.69 19.75 -11.89
CA VAL A 87 0.98 20.22 -10.52
C VAL A 87 1.00 19.05 -9.54
N LEU A 88 0.05 18.12 -9.66
CA LEU A 88 0.02 16.94 -8.82
C LEU A 88 1.21 16.00 -9.13
N ALA A 89 1.61 15.85 -10.39
CA ALA A 89 2.76 15.04 -10.77
C ALA A 89 4.08 15.59 -10.19
N ASP A 90 4.27 16.91 -10.19
CA ASP A 90 5.43 17.55 -9.56
C ASP A 90 5.46 17.29 -8.06
N HIS A 91 4.33 17.46 -7.37
CA HIS A 91 4.22 17.18 -5.93
C HIS A 91 4.50 15.71 -5.59
N LEU A 92 3.97 14.78 -6.40
CA LEU A 92 4.22 13.35 -6.22
C LEU A 92 5.67 12.96 -6.54
N THR A 93 6.35 13.71 -7.41
CA THR A 93 7.79 13.56 -7.66
C THR A 93 8.59 13.95 -6.42
N GLU A 94 8.32 15.13 -5.83
CA GLU A 94 8.96 15.55 -4.56
C GLU A 94 8.71 14.53 -3.44
N GLN A 95 7.47 14.04 -3.30
CA GLN A 95 7.14 13.00 -2.33
C GLN A 95 7.91 11.70 -2.60
N ALA A 96 8.07 11.30 -3.87
CA ALA A 96 8.84 10.10 -4.22
C ALA A 96 10.31 10.22 -3.82
N GLU A 97 10.91 11.41 -3.95
CA GLU A 97 12.27 11.68 -3.50
C GLU A 97 12.41 11.60 -1.97
N GLU A 98 11.43 12.13 -1.22
CA GLU A 98 11.39 12.00 0.24
C GLU A 98 11.26 10.54 0.69
N LEU A 99 10.41 9.77 0.00
CA LEU A 99 10.21 8.35 0.26
C LEU A 99 11.47 7.53 -0.08
N TYR A 100 12.21 7.92 -1.12
CA TYR A 100 13.42 7.22 -1.53
C TYR A 100 14.47 7.19 -0.41
N ALA A 101 14.57 8.25 0.40
CA ALA A 101 15.47 8.28 1.56
C ALA A 101 15.13 7.20 2.61
N GLN A 102 13.86 6.80 2.72
CA GLN A 102 13.36 5.77 3.64
C GLN A 102 13.24 4.39 2.97
N TRP A 103 13.40 4.34 1.64
CA TRP A 103 13.18 3.14 0.85
C TRP A 103 14.00 1.93 1.29
N PRO A 104 15.32 2.04 1.61
CA PRO A 104 16.10 0.86 2.01
C PRO A 104 15.51 0.14 3.24
N GLU A 105 15.03 0.89 4.22
CA GLU A 105 14.43 0.32 5.43
C GLU A 105 13.03 -0.23 5.15
N THR A 106 12.21 0.49 4.36
CA THR A 106 10.89 0.02 3.93
C THR A 106 10.99 -1.28 3.12
N ARG A 107 11.96 -1.36 2.20
CA ARG A 107 12.25 -2.56 1.39
C ARG A 107 12.60 -3.75 2.27
N ALA A 108 13.45 -3.56 3.28
CA ALA A 108 13.82 -4.62 4.22
C ALA A 108 12.61 -5.18 5.01
N MET A 109 11.56 -4.38 5.20
CA MET A 109 10.33 -4.79 5.89
C MET A 109 9.21 -5.29 4.96
N THR A 110 9.29 -5.00 3.65
CA THR A 110 8.26 -5.34 2.66
C THR A 110 7.90 -6.83 2.62
N PRO A 111 8.85 -7.79 2.71
CA PRO A 111 8.53 -9.22 2.73
C PRO A 111 7.60 -9.67 3.86
N MET A 112 7.48 -8.87 4.93
CA MET A 112 6.58 -9.19 6.03
C MET A 112 5.15 -8.78 5.80
N VAL A 113 4.96 -7.62 5.17
CA VAL A 113 3.63 -7.05 4.93
C VAL A 113 3.06 -7.53 3.60
N ILE A 114 3.86 -8.07 2.69
CA ILE A 114 3.40 -8.55 1.38
C ILE A 114 2.27 -9.59 1.48
N ARG A 115 2.34 -10.49 2.47
CA ARG A 115 1.29 -11.48 2.73
C ARG A 115 0.02 -10.87 3.26
N LEU A 116 0.15 -9.88 4.14
CA LEU A 116 -0.99 -9.18 4.69
C LEU A 116 -1.69 -8.35 3.62
N ARG A 117 -0.93 -7.61 2.80
CA ARG A 117 -1.43 -6.86 1.64
C ARG A 117 -2.20 -7.79 0.69
N ALA A 118 -1.63 -8.96 0.38
CA ALA A 118 -2.27 -9.99 -0.44
C ALA A 118 -3.60 -10.47 0.16
N ALA A 119 -3.60 -10.88 1.43
CA ALA A 119 -4.80 -11.39 2.09
C ALA A 119 -5.89 -10.32 2.22
N LEU A 120 -5.53 -9.06 2.49
CA LEU A 120 -6.47 -7.95 2.52
C LEU A 120 -7.07 -7.65 1.13
N ALA A 121 -6.27 -7.72 0.07
CA ALA A 121 -6.74 -7.54 -1.29
C ALA A 121 -7.75 -8.62 -1.71
N GLU A 122 -7.58 -9.87 -1.25
CA GLU A 122 -8.58 -10.95 -1.46
C GLU A 122 -9.94 -10.62 -0.81
N HIS A 123 -9.95 -9.76 0.20
CA HIS A 123 -11.14 -9.25 0.87
C HIS A 123 -11.64 -7.90 0.33
N GLY A 124 -11.05 -7.39 -0.76
CA GLY A 124 -11.41 -6.09 -1.35
C GLY A 124 -10.93 -4.88 -0.54
N ILE A 125 -9.94 -5.07 0.34
CA ILE A 125 -9.34 -4.05 1.18
C ILE A 125 -7.95 -3.74 0.62
N HIS A 126 -7.77 -2.54 0.06
CA HIS A 126 -6.58 -2.17 -0.71
C HIS A 126 -5.79 -1.07 -0.02
N LEU A 127 -4.48 -1.06 -0.24
CA LEU A 127 -3.60 -0.01 0.24
C LEU A 127 -4.01 1.35 -0.36
N THR A 128 -3.85 2.43 0.40
CA THR A 128 -4.28 3.78 0.01
C THR A 128 -3.13 4.77 -0.17
N GLY A 129 -1.88 4.37 0.11
CA GLY A 129 -0.73 5.26 0.02
C GLY A 129 0.56 4.60 0.49
N PRO A 130 1.65 5.38 0.56
CA PRO A 130 2.95 4.89 1.01
C PRO A 130 2.90 4.37 2.46
N PRO A 131 3.70 3.34 2.80
CA PRO A 131 3.88 2.93 4.17
C PRO A 131 4.62 4.02 4.97
N ARG A 132 4.39 4.06 6.28
CA ARG A 132 5.13 4.94 7.20
C ARG A 132 5.90 4.11 8.22
N HIS A 133 7.05 4.59 8.65
CA HIS A 133 7.80 3.95 9.72
C HIS A 133 7.08 4.09 11.07
N LEU A 134 7.08 3.00 11.83
CA LEU A 134 6.64 2.99 13.22
C LEU A 134 7.74 3.69 14.02
N GLY A 135 7.44 4.87 14.58
CA GLY A 135 8.43 5.77 15.21
C GLY A 135 9.03 5.27 16.54
N ARG A 136 9.13 3.96 16.74
CA ARG A 136 9.72 3.34 17.93
C ARG A 136 11.15 2.91 17.61
N PRO A 137 12.17 3.47 18.27
CA PRO A 137 13.58 3.15 18.00
C PRO A 137 13.93 1.67 18.16
N GLU A 138 13.19 0.95 19.01
CA GLU A 138 13.56 -0.39 19.49
C GLU A 138 12.85 -1.52 18.73
N THR A 139 11.83 -1.18 17.93
CA THR A 139 11.01 -2.14 17.18
C THR A 139 10.72 -1.57 15.79
N PRO A 140 11.56 -1.89 14.79
CA PRO A 140 11.30 -1.54 13.41
C PRO A 140 9.91 -2.04 13.02
N GLY A 141 9.14 -1.21 12.33
CA GLY A 141 7.80 -1.56 11.92
C GLY A 141 7.25 -0.61 10.87
N LEU A 142 6.15 -1.02 10.26
CA LEU A 142 5.42 -0.26 9.26
C LEU A 142 4.01 0.03 9.75
N ILE A 143 3.52 1.21 9.38
CA ILE A 143 2.13 1.61 9.47
C ILE A 143 1.62 1.78 8.04
N GLU A 144 0.56 1.06 7.71
CA GLU A 144 -0.04 1.05 6.39
C GLU A 144 -1.52 1.36 6.49
N LYS A 145 -2.03 2.08 5.50
CA LYS A 145 -3.43 2.51 5.45
C LYS A 145 -4.15 1.82 4.32
N TYR A 146 -5.31 1.27 4.62
CA TYR A 146 -6.12 0.49 3.70
C TYR A 146 -7.55 1.02 3.65
N ARG A 147 -8.25 0.71 2.56
CA ARG A 147 -9.66 1.08 2.37
C ARG A 147 -10.36 0.04 1.52
N ARG A 148 -11.66 -0.13 1.76
CA ARG A 148 -12.51 -0.96 0.91
C ARG A 148 -12.98 -0.15 -0.30
N LEU A 149 -13.10 -0.78 -1.46
CA LEU A 149 -13.48 -0.04 -2.68
C LEU A 149 -14.97 0.32 -2.74
N ASP A 150 -15.81 -0.54 -2.16
CA ASP A 150 -17.27 -0.40 -2.04
C ASP A 150 -17.70 0.36 -0.77
N ASP A 151 -16.78 0.60 0.16
CA ASP A 151 -17.02 1.33 1.41
C ASP A 151 -15.94 2.41 1.59
N SER A 152 -16.29 3.64 1.20
CA SER A 152 -15.42 4.81 1.28
C SER A 152 -15.35 5.44 2.66
N ASP A 153 -16.19 5.01 3.59
CA ASP A 153 -16.46 5.77 4.81
C ASP A 153 -15.36 5.55 5.84
N TYR A 154 -14.61 4.45 5.72
CA TYR A 154 -13.59 4.02 6.67
C TYR A 154 -12.22 3.81 6.04
N GLU A 155 -11.19 4.29 6.73
CA GLU A 155 -9.78 3.97 6.49
C GLU A 155 -9.25 3.10 7.63
N ILE A 156 -8.54 2.04 7.28
CA ILE A 156 -8.01 1.04 8.19
C ILE A 156 -6.50 1.25 8.28
N GLU A 157 -6.03 1.68 9.43
CA GLU A 157 -4.61 1.78 9.73
C GLU A 157 -4.14 0.49 10.41
N VAL A 158 -3.11 -0.14 9.85
CA VAL A 158 -2.51 -1.37 10.36
C VAL A 158 -1.05 -1.13 10.67
N ALA A 159 -0.65 -1.39 11.91
CA ALA A 159 0.71 -1.26 12.38
C ALA A 159 1.30 -2.64 12.65
N THR A 160 2.39 -2.98 11.94
CA THR A 160 3.06 -4.28 11.99
C THR A 160 4.52 -4.09 12.37
N THR A 161 4.99 -4.78 13.41
CA THR A 161 6.41 -4.77 13.81
C THR A 161 7.19 -5.89 13.15
N PHE A 162 8.50 -5.71 13.01
CA PHE A 162 9.39 -6.66 12.34
C PHE A 162 9.40 -8.04 13.03
N GLY A 163 9.39 -9.11 12.24
CA GLY A 163 9.16 -10.49 12.67
C GLY A 163 7.82 -10.79 13.35
N HIS A 164 6.82 -9.89 13.30
CA HIS A 164 5.57 -10.00 14.10
C HIS A 164 5.85 -10.20 15.59
N ARG A 165 6.91 -9.60 16.13
CA ARG A 165 7.31 -9.78 17.54
C ARG A 165 6.27 -9.24 18.51
N ASP A 166 5.45 -8.30 18.04
CA ASP A 166 4.37 -7.70 18.80
C ASP A 166 3.02 -7.96 18.10
N PRO A 167 1.90 -7.86 18.84
CA PRO A 167 0.58 -7.89 18.24
C PRO A 167 0.41 -6.87 17.13
N VAL A 168 -0.26 -7.25 16.04
CA VAL A 168 -0.62 -6.33 14.96
C VAL A 168 -1.72 -5.40 15.47
N SER A 169 -1.44 -4.10 15.48
CA SER A 169 -2.43 -3.10 15.91
C SER A 169 -3.25 -2.66 14.71
N VAL A 170 -4.57 -2.65 14.86
CA VAL A 170 -5.51 -2.19 13.85
C VAL A 170 -6.35 -1.06 14.43
N ALA A 171 -6.52 0.01 13.66
CA ALA A 171 -7.46 1.07 13.95
C ALA A 171 -8.28 1.40 12.70
N ALA A 172 -9.59 1.57 12.85
CA ALA A 172 -10.45 2.05 11.77
C ALA A 172 -10.93 3.47 12.07
N HIS A 173 -10.80 4.35 11.09
CA HIS A 173 -11.09 5.77 11.18
C HIS A 173 -12.12 6.17 10.12
N SER A 174 -13.05 7.06 10.42
CA SER A 174 -13.86 7.66 9.36
C SER A 174 -13.00 8.59 8.51
N VAL A 175 -13.13 8.45 7.19
CA VAL A 175 -12.45 9.34 6.24
C VAL A 175 -12.98 10.77 6.33
N PHE A 176 -14.26 10.97 6.67
CA PHE A 176 -14.89 12.29 6.76
C PHE A 176 -14.58 13.04 8.05
N THR A 177 -14.59 12.32 9.18
CA THR A 177 -14.48 12.95 10.51
C THR A 177 -13.12 12.74 11.16
N GLY A 178 -12.29 11.84 10.64
CA GLY A 178 -11.06 11.37 11.28
C GLY A 178 -11.28 10.59 12.58
N ARG A 179 -12.54 10.44 13.03
CA ARG A 179 -12.86 9.79 14.30
C ARG A 179 -12.52 8.31 14.22
N GLN A 180 -11.87 7.79 15.25
CA GLN A 180 -11.61 6.36 15.40
C GLN A 180 -12.90 5.64 15.83
N TYR A 181 -13.29 4.60 15.09
CA TYR A 181 -14.50 3.80 15.35
C TYR A 181 -14.17 2.55 16.14
N THR A 182 -13.07 1.89 15.77
CA THR A 182 -12.60 0.70 16.47
C THR A 182 -11.08 0.70 16.53
N ARG A 183 -10.55 0.08 17.58
CA ARG A 183 -9.14 -0.20 17.73
C ARG A 183 -8.99 -1.50 18.49
N PHE A 184 -8.18 -2.39 17.94
CA PHE A 184 -7.91 -3.69 18.53
C PHE A 184 -6.51 -4.15 18.15
N ALA A 185 -6.01 -5.14 18.88
CA ALA A 185 -4.74 -5.79 18.60
C ALA A 185 -5.00 -7.27 18.31
N ILE A 186 -4.29 -7.82 17.35
CA ILE A 186 -4.37 -9.22 16.97
C ILE A 186 -3.04 -9.88 17.36
N ASP A 187 -3.11 -10.80 18.31
CA ASP A 187 -1.94 -11.56 18.72
C ASP A 187 -1.65 -12.66 17.70
N VAL A 188 -0.66 -12.38 16.85
CA VAL A 188 -0.13 -13.30 15.84
C VAL A 188 1.35 -13.58 16.05
N ALA A 189 1.90 -13.24 17.22
CA ALA A 189 3.35 -13.25 17.44
C ALA A 189 3.98 -14.65 17.47
N SER A 190 3.15 -15.67 17.64
CA SER A 190 3.55 -17.09 17.58
C SER A 190 3.23 -17.77 16.25
N MET A 191 2.62 -17.06 15.30
CA MET A 191 2.17 -17.63 14.03
C MET A 191 3.24 -17.54 12.95
N ALA A 192 3.21 -18.48 12.00
CA ALA A 192 3.97 -18.34 10.76
C ALA A 192 3.44 -17.11 9.97
N PRO A 193 4.29 -16.38 9.24
CA PRO A 193 3.90 -15.12 8.57
C PRO A 193 2.65 -15.25 7.66
N VAL A 194 2.49 -16.38 6.98
CA VAL A 194 1.32 -16.64 6.13
C VAL A 194 0.04 -16.74 6.97
N ALA A 195 0.06 -17.55 8.03
CA ALA A 195 -1.08 -17.68 8.95
C ALA A 195 -1.38 -16.37 9.69
N ALA A 196 -0.35 -15.63 10.11
CA ALA A 196 -0.50 -14.32 10.72
C ALA A 196 -1.25 -13.36 9.80
N ALA A 197 -0.88 -13.32 8.52
CA ALA A 197 -1.52 -12.49 7.51
C ALA A 197 -2.98 -12.88 7.25
N GLU A 198 -3.26 -14.17 7.04
CA GLU A 198 -4.62 -14.67 6.81
C GLU A 198 -5.55 -14.38 7.99
N VAL A 199 -5.10 -14.66 9.21
CA VAL A 199 -5.87 -14.37 10.44
C VAL A 199 -6.10 -12.88 10.59
N THR A 200 -5.06 -12.06 10.40
CA THR A 200 -5.16 -10.60 10.51
C THR A 200 -6.18 -10.06 9.51
N ALA A 201 -6.09 -10.46 8.25
CA ALA A 201 -6.99 -9.99 7.20
C ALA A 201 -8.44 -10.40 7.46
N ALA A 202 -8.69 -11.66 7.86
CA ALA A 202 -10.03 -12.14 8.18
C ALA A 202 -10.65 -11.40 9.38
N VAL A 203 -9.87 -11.10 10.42
CA VAL A 203 -10.33 -10.34 11.58
C VAL A 203 -10.64 -8.90 11.19
N ILE A 204 -9.79 -8.26 10.41
CA ILE A 204 -10.03 -6.91 9.87
C ILE A 204 -11.32 -6.88 9.08
N GLU A 205 -11.47 -7.80 8.12
CA GLU A 205 -12.65 -7.90 7.25
C GLU A 205 -13.95 -8.00 8.05
N ARG A 206 -13.96 -8.85 9.09
CA ARG A 206 -15.12 -9.02 9.96
C ARG A 206 -15.39 -7.79 10.83
N ALA A 207 -14.34 -7.11 11.29
CA ALA A 207 -14.47 -5.94 12.16
C ALA A 207 -14.94 -4.69 11.41
N VAL A 208 -14.63 -4.58 10.11
CA VAL A 208 -14.96 -3.41 9.28
C VAL A 208 -16.15 -3.63 8.36
N ARG A 209 -16.75 -4.82 8.34
CA ARG A 209 -18.03 -5.02 7.66
C ARG A 209 -19.13 -4.20 8.36
N PRO A 210 -19.87 -3.34 7.62
CA PRO A 210 -21.08 -2.75 8.18
C PRO A 210 -22.05 -3.87 8.58
N GLY A 211 -22.55 -3.81 9.82
CA GLY A 211 -23.54 -4.74 10.32
C GLY A 211 -24.75 -4.74 9.39
N ARG A 212 -25.05 -5.89 8.80
CA ARG A 212 -26.36 -6.16 8.21
C ARG A 212 -27.40 -6.39 9.30
#